data_AF-A0A374W0Q0-F1
#
_entry.id   AF-A0A374W0Q0-F1
#
_cell.length_a   1.000
_cell.length_b   1.000
_cell.length_c   1.000
_cell.angle_alpha   90.00
_cell.angle_beta   90.00
_cell.angle_gamma   90.00
#
_symmetry.space_group_name_H-M   'P 1'
#
loop_
_entity.id
_entity.type
_entity.pdbx_description
1 polymer ?
#
loop_
_entity_poly.entity_id
_entity_poly.type
_entity_poly.pdbx_seq_one_letter_code
_entity_poly.pdbx_strand_id
1 'polypeptide(L)'
;MANRSYVFDVSGGSTATGTSVGFYGSNGTAAQIWDVRKNSDGTYEISSAKSCKPLDIKGGNQSAGNGVQIWTRNEGNAQKWNLVYNRGEGYTIRSTSGLVLASSGGALALSEDNGTANQRFAFEKATYIPPALTGVQWKGCAHYSSSRYGEDWSVIVIHISECTALSQIDNTFWGTREASAHYGVAPGQIHQYVGLNDTAWAVGDWEWNKRSVSIEHVGTTANPPSYATLDTSAQLMAALARSKGWRHLTMGDNVGIHKWYSSTSCPAGTDVNWLVAKANQYLGN
;
A
#
# COMPACT_ATOMS: atom_id res chain seq x y z
N MET A 1 10.88 -26.85 -19.25
CA MET A 1 9.79 -25.98 -18.77
C MET A 1 10.00 -25.78 -17.28
N ALA A 2 9.90 -24.55 -16.76
CA ALA A 2 10.10 -24.29 -15.33
C ALA A 2 9.14 -25.13 -14.48
N ASN A 3 9.64 -25.73 -13.40
CA ASN A 3 8.82 -26.49 -12.47
C ASN A 3 7.86 -25.51 -11.75
N ARG A 4 6.57 -25.56 -12.09
CA ARG A 4 5.53 -24.69 -11.50
C ARG A 4 5.08 -25.13 -10.11
N SER A 5 5.61 -26.24 -9.60
CA SER A 5 5.22 -26.78 -8.30
C SER A 5 5.84 -26.00 -7.13
N TYR A 6 6.92 -25.23 -7.38
CA TYR A 6 7.62 -24.43 -6.38
C TYR A 6 7.74 -22.98 -6.84
N VAL A 7 7.41 -22.05 -5.95
CA VAL A 7 7.39 -20.60 -6.23
C VAL A 7 8.11 -19.83 -5.12
N PHE A 8 8.46 -18.57 -5.38
CA PHE A 8 9.03 -17.69 -4.37
C PHE A 8 8.05 -17.51 -3.22
N ASP A 9 8.49 -17.80 -2.01
CA ASP A 9 7.66 -17.82 -0.81
C ASP A 9 8.37 -17.07 0.32
N VAL A 10 7.65 -16.15 0.96
CA VAL A 10 8.07 -15.53 2.20
C VAL A 10 7.86 -16.51 3.35
N SER A 11 8.94 -16.93 4.00
CA SER A 11 8.92 -18.02 4.99
C SER A 11 7.82 -17.84 6.05
N GLY A 12 6.94 -18.84 6.18
CA GLY A 12 5.81 -18.83 7.10
C GLY A 12 4.75 -17.76 6.81
N GLY A 13 4.81 -17.11 5.64
CA GLY A 13 3.97 -15.98 5.28
C GLY A 13 4.13 -14.77 6.21
N SER A 14 5.27 -14.63 6.89
CA SER A 14 5.52 -13.52 7.82
C SER A 14 5.53 -12.16 7.11
N THR A 15 5.15 -11.10 7.82
CA THR A 15 5.25 -9.71 7.35
C THR A 15 6.42 -8.96 8.00
N ALA A 16 7.21 -9.64 8.84
CA ALA A 16 8.33 -9.06 9.57
C ALA A 16 9.53 -8.81 8.66
N THR A 17 10.17 -7.66 8.85
CA THR A 17 11.45 -7.31 8.21
C THR A 17 12.53 -8.35 8.56
N GLY A 18 13.30 -8.77 7.56
CA GLY A 18 14.34 -9.80 7.70
C GLY A 18 13.87 -11.23 7.50
N THR A 19 12.58 -11.45 7.22
CA THR A 19 12.07 -12.80 6.92
C THR A 19 12.70 -13.32 5.63
N SER A 20 13.24 -14.53 5.65
CA SER A 20 13.84 -15.18 4.48
C SER A 20 12.82 -15.46 3.37
N VAL A 21 13.28 -15.34 2.13
CA VAL A 21 12.52 -15.74 0.94
C VAL A 21 13.18 -16.97 0.34
N GLY A 22 12.38 -17.98 0.04
CA GLY A 22 12.85 -19.26 -0.50
C GLY A 22 11.86 -19.83 -1.50
N PHE A 23 11.96 -21.14 -1.73
CA PHE A 23 10.97 -21.88 -2.51
C PHE A 23 10.03 -22.65 -1.59
N TYR A 24 8.75 -22.62 -1.91
CA TYR A 24 7.76 -23.48 -1.27
C TYR A 24 6.77 -24.02 -2.30
N GLY A 25 6.11 -25.12 -1.95
CA GLY A 25 5.07 -25.70 -2.77
C GLY A 25 3.98 -24.67 -3.05
N SER A 26 3.58 -24.51 -4.32
CA SER A 26 2.55 -23.55 -4.69
C SER A 26 1.24 -23.84 -3.93
N ASN A 27 0.78 -22.86 -3.16
CA ASN A 27 -0.40 -22.97 -2.29
C ASN A 27 -1.37 -21.79 -2.44
N GLY A 28 -1.08 -20.84 -3.32
CA GLY A 28 -1.96 -19.71 -3.65
C GLY A 28 -2.08 -18.65 -2.55
N THR A 29 -1.29 -18.72 -1.47
CA THR A 29 -1.34 -17.74 -0.39
C THR A 29 -0.62 -16.44 -0.76
N ALA A 30 -0.92 -15.36 -0.05
CA ALA A 30 -0.26 -14.05 -0.22
C ALA A 30 1.26 -14.08 0.02
N ALA A 31 1.78 -15.13 0.68
CA ALA A 31 3.21 -15.34 0.87
C ALA A 31 3.96 -15.58 -0.45
N GLN A 32 3.22 -15.99 -1.50
CA GLN A 32 3.76 -16.39 -2.80
C GLN A 32 3.47 -15.37 -3.90
N ILE A 33 2.87 -14.23 -3.54
CA ILE A 33 2.41 -13.23 -4.48
C ILE A 33 3.29 -12.00 -4.36
N TRP A 34 3.75 -11.52 -5.52
CA TRP A 34 4.74 -10.48 -5.63
C TRP A 34 4.25 -9.39 -6.58
N ASP A 35 4.36 -8.14 -6.14
CA ASP A 35 4.16 -6.96 -6.97
C ASP A 35 5.48 -6.60 -7.64
N VAL A 36 5.48 -6.49 -8.97
CA VAL A 36 6.69 -6.22 -9.77
C VAL A 36 6.52 -4.88 -10.45
N ARG A 37 7.30 -3.89 -10.01
CA ARG A 37 7.19 -2.51 -10.49
C ARG A 37 8.52 -2.02 -11.04
N LYS A 38 8.47 -1.44 -12.24
CA LYS A 38 9.62 -0.78 -12.84
C LYS A 38 9.90 0.55 -12.13
N ASN A 39 11.14 0.75 -11.74
CA ASN A 39 11.66 1.99 -11.17
C ASN A 39 11.98 3.01 -12.28
N SER A 40 12.13 4.27 -11.93
CA SER A 40 12.50 5.35 -12.86
C SER A 40 13.87 5.13 -13.51
N ASP A 41 14.80 4.48 -12.80
CA ASP A 41 16.14 4.11 -13.31
C ASP A 41 16.14 2.89 -14.24
N GLY A 42 14.97 2.30 -14.51
CA GLY A 42 14.81 1.14 -15.39
C GLY A 42 14.97 -0.22 -14.71
N THR A 43 15.46 -0.26 -13.46
CA THR A 43 15.45 -1.48 -12.64
C THR A 43 14.03 -1.83 -12.21
N TYR A 44 13.84 -2.99 -11.60
CA TYR A 44 12.59 -3.44 -11.04
C TYR A 44 12.73 -3.62 -9.54
N GLU A 45 11.67 -3.26 -8.84
CA GLU A 45 11.44 -3.72 -7.49
C GLU A 45 10.44 -4.87 -7.52
N ILE A 46 10.72 -5.90 -6.75
CA ILE A 46 9.83 -7.05 -6.53
C ILE A 46 9.44 -6.99 -5.06
N SER A 47 8.18 -6.74 -4.72
CA SER A 47 7.71 -6.58 -3.34
C SER A 47 6.71 -7.65 -2.96
N SER A 48 6.76 -8.12 -1.70
CA SER A 48 5.73 -9.03 -1.20
C SER A 48 4.37 -8.33 -1.23
N ALA A 49 3.37 -8.96 -1.86
CA ALA A 49 2.04 -8.38 -1.92
C ALA A 49 1.38 -8.31 -0.52
N LYS A 50 1.78 -9.18 0.41
CA LYS A 50 1.26 -9.22 1.79
C LYS A 50 1.79 -8.07 2.65
N SER A 51 3.10 -7.82 2.63
CA SER A 51 3.77 -6.88 3.53
C SER A 51 4.23 -5.58 2.87
N CYS A 52 4.14 -5.49 1.54
CA CYS A 52 4.68 -4.44 0.67
C CYS A 52 6.20 -4.22 0.78
N LYS A 53 6.90 -5.10 1.50
CA LYS A 53 8.36 -5.04 1.67
C LYS A 53 9.07 -5.60 0.44
N PRO A 54 10.08 -4.90 -0.11
CA PRO A 54 10.89 -5.39 -1.22
C PRO A 54 11.65 -6.69 -0.92
N LEU A 55 11.81 -7.51 -1.95
CA LEU A 55 12.80 -8.58 -2.03
C LEU A 55 14.19 -7.93 -2.00
N ASP A 56 14.97 -8.33 -1.02
CA ASP A 56 16.20 -7.68 -0.59
C ASP A 56 17.32 -8.71 -0.49
N ILE A 57 18.50 -8.37 -1.01
CA ILE A 57 19.73 -9.15 -0.79
C ILE A 57 20.11 -9.03 0.69
N LYS A 58 20.15 -10.15 1.41
CA LYS A 58 20.32 -10.15 2.87
C LYS A 58 21.57 -9.36 3.28
N GLY A 59 21.36 -8.31 4.07
CA GLY A 59 22.42 -7.42 4.56
C GLY A 59 23.14 -6.63 3.46
N GLY A 60 22.57 -6.55 2.26
CA GLY A 60 23.21 -5.93 1.08
C GLY A 60 24.44 -6.68 0.56
N ASN A 61 24.72 -7.89 1.06
CA ASN A 61 25.91 -8.65 0.70
C ASN A 61 25.77 -9.27 -0.70
N GLN A 62 26.39 -8.65 -1.70
CA GLN A 62 26.31 -9.08 -3.11
C GLN A 62 27.35 -10.15 -3.47
N SER A 63 27.61 -11.10 -2.57
CA SER A 63 28.48 -12.26 -2.81
C SER A 63 27.66 -13.48 -3.24
N ALA A 64 28.22 -14.33 -4.10
CA ALA A 64 27.61 -15.60 -4.47
C ALA A 64 27.37 -16.48 -3.22
N GLY A 65 26.24 -17.17 -3.19
CA GLY A 65 25.76 -17.95 -2.06
C GLY A 65 24.96 -17.17 -1.02
N ASN A 66 24.96 -15.82 -1.06
CA ASN A 66 24.15 -15.04 -0.13
C ASN A 66 22.65 -15.17 -0.45
N GLY A 67 21.83 -15.26 0.60
CA GLY A 67 20.38 -15.39 0.48
C GLY A 67 19.65 -14.07 0.31
N VAL A 68 18.33 -14.17 0.16
CA VAL A 68 17.41 -13.03 0.08
C VAL A 68 16.37 -13.05 1.18
N GLN A 69 15.80 -11.88 1.45
CA GLN A 69 14.82 -11.62 2.50
C GLN A 69 13.77 -10.61 2.02
N ILE A 70 12.71 -10.41 2.79
CA ILE A 70 11.93 -9.17 2.70
C ILE A 70 12.50 -8.14 3.67
N TRP A 71 12.69 -6.90 3.23
CA TRP A 71 13.22 -5.84 4.08
C TRP A 71 12.42 -4.54 3.97
N THR A 72 12.55 -3.66 4.97
CA THR A 72 11.97 -2.31 4.90
C THR A 72 12.49 -1.59 3.66
N ARG A 73 11.60 -0.95 2.92
CA ARG A 73 11.97 -0.21 1.71
C ARG A 73 13.00 0.86 2.04
N ASN A 74 14.14 0.81 1.38
CA ASN A 74 15.24 1.77 1.57
C ASN A 74 15.81 2.26 0.23
N GLU A 75 15.23 1.83 -0.90
CA GLU A 75 15.64 2.19 -2.26
C GLU A 75 17.11 1.85 -2.61
N GLY A 76 17.76 1.06 -1.76
CA GLY A 76 19.14 0.62 -1.93
C GLY A 76 19.28 -0.42 -3.04
N ASN A 77 20.51 -0.59 -3.52
CA ASN A 77 20.85 -1.53 -4.59
C ASN A 77 20.46 -2.99 -4.29
N ALA A 78 20.35 -3.36 -3.01
CA ALA A 78 19.90 -4.68 -2.58
C ALA A 78 18.44 -4.99 -2.96
N GLN A 79 17.63 -3.97 -3.26
CA GLN A 79 16.20 -4.05 -3.56
C GLN A 79 15.90 -3.81 -5.05
N LYS A 80 16.95 -3.65 -5.87
CA LYS A 80 16.85 -3.36 -7.30
C LYS A 80 17.29 -4.55 -8.13
N TRP A 81 16.45 -4.93 -9.08
CA TRP A 81 16.62 -6.12 -9.91
C TRP A 81 16.50 -5.79 -11.39
N ASN A 82 17.36 -6.37 -12.22
CA ASN A 82 17.22 -6.38 -13.67
C ASN A 82 16.52 -7.67 -14.09
N LEU A 83 15.37 -7.53 -14.77
CA LEU A 83 14.63 -8.67 -15.32
C LEU A 83 15.05 -8.88 -16.78
N VAL A 84 15.86 -9.90 -17.03
CA VAL A 84 16.34 -10.24 -18.39
C VAL A 84 15.47 -11.36 -18.95
N TYR A 85 14.73 -11.06 -20.02
CA TYR A 85 13.91 -12.05 -20.70
C TYR A 85 14.75 -12.94 -21.62
N ASN A 86 14.75 -14.23 -21.37
CA ASN A 86 15.38 -15.26 -22.18
C ASN A 86 14.30 -16.00 -22.97
N ARG A 87 14.30 -15.82 -24.29
CA ARG A 87 13.25 -16.33 -25.19
C ARG A 87 13.11 -17.85 -25.04
N GLY A 88 11.95 -18.31 -24.59
CA GLY A 88 11.63 -19.73 -24.41
C GLY A 88 12.06 -20.32 -23.06
N GLU A 89 12.80 -19.59 -22.23
CA GLU A 89 13.31 -20.07 -20.94
C GLU A 89 12.71 -19.34 -19.73
N GLY A 90 12.28 -18.09 -19.89
CA GLY A 90 11.73 -17.26 -18.81
C GLY A 90 12.62 -16.06 -18.53
N TYR A 91 12.68 -15.63 -17.27
CA TYR A 91 13.42 -14.46 -16.81
C TYR A 91 14.61 -14.86 -15.96
N THR A 92 15.75 -14.23 -16.20
CA THR A 92 16.81 -14.12 -15.21
C THR A 92 16.52 -12.91 -14.32
N ILE A 93 16.55 -13.09 -13.00
CA ILE A 93 16.44 -12.00 -12.03
C ILE A 93 17.86 -11.68 -11.56
N ARG A 94 18.41 -10.56 -12.04
CA ARG A 94 19.81 -10.16 -11.84
C ARG A 94 19.93 -8.99 -10.87
N SER A 95 20.84 -9.06 -9.91
CA SER A 95 21.16 -7.96 -8.99
C SER A 95 21.87 -6.81 -9.71
N THR A 96 22.14 -5.72 -8.99
CA THR A 96 22.96 -4.62 -9.52
C THR A 96 24.44 -4.99 -9.67
N SER A 97 24.95 -6.00 -8.95
CA SER A 97 26.33 -6.48 -9.08
C SER A 97 26.55 -7.37 -10.31
N GLY A 98 25.47 -7.86 -10.94
CA GLY A 98 25.53 -8.80 -12.06
C GLY A 98 25.27 -10.26 -11.70
N LEU A 99 25.27 -10.60 -10.40
CA LEU A 99 24.86 -11.93 -9.92
C LEU A 99 23.37 -12.17 -10.16
N VAL A 100 22.97 -13.43 -10.24
CA VAL A 100 21.59 -13.82 -10.54
C VAL A 100 20.99 -14.64 -9.41
N LEU A 101 19.67 -14.58 -9.23
CA LEU A 101 18.98 -15.50 -8.35
C LEU A 101 19.02 -16.91 -8.93
N ALA A 102 19.29 -17.89 -8.07
CA ALA A 102 19.32 -19.30 -8.42
C ALA A 102 18.64 -20.14 -7.34
N SER A 103 17.99 -21.23 -7.77
CA SER A 103 17.62 -22.31 -6.88
C SER A 103 18.82 -23.22 -6.64
N SER A 104 19.31 -23.29 -5.40
CA SER A 104 20.41 -24.17 -4.99
C SER A 104 20.02 -24.95 -3.74
N GLY A 105 19.83 -26.28 -3.87
CA GLY A 105 19.51 -27.15 -2.72
C GLY A 105 18.23 -26.77 -1.96
N GLY A 106 17.25 -26.13 -2.62
CA GLY A 106 16.01 -25.64 -1.99
C GLY A 106 16.09 -24.21 -1.45
N ALA A 107 17.27 -23.58 -1.47
CA ALA A 107 17.45 -22.18 -1.12
C ALA A 107 17.37 -21.27 -2.36
N LEU A 108 16.92 -20.04 -2.15
CA LEU A 108 17.02 -18.94 -3.11
C LEU A 108 18.22 -18.07 -2.74
N ALA A 109 19.23 -18.02 -3.61
CA ALA A 109 20.49 -17.33 -3.34
C ALA A 109 21.07 -16.69 -4.60
N LEU A 110 22.00 -15.75 -4.40
CA LEU A 110 22.80 -15.18 -5.46
C LEU A 110 23.80 -16.21 -6.01
N SER A 111 24.01 -16.21 -7.31
CA SER A 111 24.95 -17.08 -8.00
C SER A 111 25.52 -16.39 -9.24
N GLU A 112 26.66 -16.88 -9.73
CA GLU A 112 27.17 -16.51 -11.05
C GLU A 112 26.18 -16.96 -12.13
N ASP A 113 25.93 -16.14 -13.14
CA ASP A 113 25.07 -16.51 -14.27
C ASP A 113 25.76 -17.59 -15.09
N ASN A 114 25.25 -18.82 -15.02
CA ASN A 114 25.82 -19.98 -15.69
C ASN A 114 24.87 -20.54 -16.76
N GLY A 115 23.77 -19.84 -17.04
CA GLY A 115 22.85 -20.21 -18.09
C GLY A 115 21.88 -21.33 -17.74
N THR A 116 21.98 -21.93 -16.54
CA THR A 116 21.24 -23.16 -16.25
C THR A 116 19.78 -22.91 -15.85
N ALA A 117 18.95 -23.94 -15.97
CA ALA A 117 17.50 -23.84 -15.77
C ALA A 117 17.09 -23.43 -14.35
N ASN A 118 17.94 -23.65 -13.33
CA ASN A 118 17.65 -23.21 -11.96
C ASN A 118 17.81 -21.69 -11.75
N GLN A 119 18.24 -20.95 -12.79
CA GLN A 119 18.34 -19.48 -12.85
C GLN A 119 17.28 -18.87 -13.78
N ARG A 120 16.27 -19.65 -14.18
CA ARG A 120 15.22 -19.25 -15.11
C ARG A 120 13.86 -19.31 -14.43
N PHE A 121 13.27 -18.14 -14.21
CA PHE A 121 12.00 -17.97 -13.50
C PHE A 121 10.88 -17.56 -14.43
N ALA A 122 9.64 -17.89 -14.08
CA ALA A 122 8.46 -17.39 -14.77
C ALA A 122 7.64 -16.51 -13.81
N PHE A 123 7.07 -15.43 -14.34
CA PHE A 123 6.04 -14.67 -13.65
C PHE A 123 4.68 -15.14 -14.14
N GLU A 124 3.84 -15.61 -13.24
CA GLU A 124 2.46 -15.95 -13.53
C GLU A 124 1.55 -14.89 -12.93
N LYS A 125 0.57 -14.44 -13.72
CA LYS A 125 -0.37 -13.44 -13.25
C LYS A 125 -1.20 -14.04 -12.12
N ALA A 126 -1.02 -13.52 -10.91
CA ALA A 126 -1.88 -13.84 -9.78
C ALA A 126 -2.97 -12.79 -9.63
N THR A 127 -4.17 -13.22 -9.21
CA THR A 127 -5.20 -12.30 -8.75
C THR A 127 -5.10 -12.24 -7.24
N TYR A 128 -4.40 -11.23 -6.74
CA TYR A 128 -4.38 -10.93 -5.32
C TYR A 128 -5.04 -9.60 -5.09
N ILE A 129 -6.14 -9.66 -4.35
CA ILE A 129 -6.68 -8.48 -3.69
C ILE A 129 -5.95 -8.50 -2.34
N PRO A 130 -5.04 -7.55 -2.05
CA PRO A 130 -4.57 -7.35 -0.68
C PRO A 130 -5.77 -7.40 0.24
N PRO A 131 -5.75 -8.11 1.38
CA PRO A 131 -6.92 -8.28 2.23
C PRO A 131 -7.60 -6.93 2.27
N ALA A 132 -8.76 -6.89 1.63
CA ALA A 132 -9.46 -5.65 1.46
C ALA A 132 -9.70 -5.12 2.88
N LEU A 133 -10.06 -3.87 2.99
CA LEU A 133 -10.75 -3.44 4.20
C LEU A 133 -12.09 -4.21 4.20
N THR A 134 -12.07 -5.48 4.62
CA THR A 134 -13.16 -6.48 4.47
C THR A 134 -14.35 -6.18 5.38
N GLY A 135 -14.42 -4.94 5.88
CA GLY A 135 -15.46 -4.39 6.72
C GLY A 135 -15.80 -2.93 6.38
N VAL A 136 -15.47 -2.44 5.17
CA VAL A 136 -15.98 -1.13 4.73
C VAL A 136 -17.47 -1.26 4.46
N GLN A 137 -18.27 -0.54 5.25
CA GLN A 137 -19.71 -0.50 5.08
C GLN A 137 -20.09 0.67 4.20
N TRP A 138 -20.72 0.39 3.06
CA TRP A 138 -21.34 1.44 2.26
C TRP A 138 -22.56 2.01 3.00
N LYS A 139 -22.54 3.31 3.27
CA LYS A 139 -23.65 4.07 3.87
C LYS A 139 -24.31 5.01 2.87
N GLY A 140 -23.58 5.48 1.86
CA GLY A 140 -24.03 6.56 0.99
C GLY A 140 -24.18 7.90 1.75
N CYS A 141 -24.50 8.96 1.04
CA CYS A 141 -24.88 10.24 1.62
C CYS A 141 -25.81 11.01 0.67
N ALA A 142 -26.47 12.05 1.18
CA ALA A 142 -27.34 12.91 0.38
C ALA A 142 -26.58 13.94 -0.48
N HIS A 143 -25.37 14.36 -0.04
CA HIS A 143 -24.70 15.55 -0.56
C HIS A 143 -23.35 15.21 -1.20
N TYR A 144 -23.32 15.01 -2.51
CA TYR A 144 -22.11 14.83 -3.29
C TYR A 144 -22.35 15.23 -4.75
N SER A 145 -21.28 15.41 -5.51
CA SER A 145 -21.37 15.58 -6.96
C SER A 145 -20.90 14.31 -7.66
N SER A 146 -21.69 13.82 -8.61
CA SER A 146 -21.29 12.69 -9.45
C SER A 146 -20.09 13.06 -10.32
N SER A 147 -19.13 12.15 -10.46
CA SER A 147 -17.83 12.34 -11.12
C SER A 147 -16.86 13.28 -10.39
N ARG A 148 -15.64 13.39 -10.93
CA ARG A 148 -14.60 14.37 -10.56
C ARG A 148 -14.38 15.46 -11.62
N TYR A 149 -15.28 15.57 -12.61
CA TYR A 149 -15.24 16.63 -13.63
C TYR A 149 -13.91 16.71 -14.40
N GLY A 150 -13.39 15.55 -14.82
CA GLY A 150 -12.14 15.43 -15.57
C GLY A 150 -10.88 15.36 -14.69
N GLU A 151 -11.01 15.53 -13.38
CA GLU A 151 -9.91 15.35 -12.44
C GLU A 151 -9.74 13.91 -11.99
N ASP A 152 -8.52 13.60 -11.55
CA ASP A 152 -8.22 12.42 -10.75
C ASP A 152 -7.84 12.88 -9.34
N TRP A 153 -8.14 12.07 -8.33
CA TRP A 153 -7.74 12.42 -6.96
C TRP A 153 -6.23 12.24 -6.79
N SER A 154 -5.60 13.19 -6.12
CA SER A 154 -4.15 13.24 -5.93
C SER A 154 -3.73 13.37 -4.48
N VAL A 155 -4.69 13.56 -3.56
CA VAL A 155 -4.40 13.76 -2.14
C VAL A 155 -5.44 13.08 -1.25
N ILE A 156 -4.99 12.48 -0.15
CA ILE A 156 -5.86 12.06 0.95
C ILE A 156 -5.92 13.20 1.97
N VAL A 157 -7.11 13.67 2.33
CA VAL A 157 -7.28 14.77 3.28
C VAL A 157 -7.83 14.24 4.60
N ILE A 158 -7.17 14.61 5.69
CA ILE A 158 -7.50 14.17 7.04
C ILE A 158 -8.43 15.16 7.72
N HIS A 159 -9.53 14.63 8.26
CA HIS A 159 -10.55 15.38 8.98
C HIS A 159 -10.81 14.79 10.37
N ILE A 160 -11.25 15.64 11.29
CA ILE A 160 -11.89 15.23 12.54
C ILE A 160 -13.38 15.56 12.45
N SER A 161 -14.21 14.60 12.85
CA SER A 161 -15.67 14.66 12.63
C SER A 161 -16.44 15.51 13.64
N GLU A 162 -15.82 15.84 14.79
CA GLU A 162 -16.52 16.35 15.98
C GLU A 162 -17.68 15.43 16.43
N CYS A 163 -17.55 14.13 16.16
CA CYS A 163 -18.48 13.07 16.55
C CYS A 163 -17.78 12.04 17.43
N THR A 164 -18.54 11.37 18.30
CA THR A 164 -18.04 10.29 19.17
C THR A 164 -18.34 8.89 18.64
N ALA A 165 -19.10 8.76 17.55
CA ALA A 165 -19.37 7.49 16.87
C ALA A 165 -19.64 7.68 15.37
N LEU A 166 -19.44 6.62 14.57
CA LEU A 166 -19.73 6.64 13.12
C LEU A 166 -21.19 6.94 12.81
N SER A 167 -22.14 6.46 13.63
CA SER A 167 -23.57 6.72 13.41
C SER A 167 -23.94 8.21 13.44
N GLN A 168 -23.18 9.04 14.14
CA GLN A 168 -23.37 10.49 14.12
C GLN A 168 -22.86 11.12 12.83
N ILE A 169 -21.77 10.59 12.26
CA ILE A 169 -21.28 10.96 10.93
C ILE A 169 -22.31 10.54 9.87
N ASP A 170 -22.81 9.29 9.95
CA ASP A 170 -23.87 8.77 9.08
C ASP A 170 -25.08 9.72 9.07
N ASN A 171 -25.58 10.08 10.25
CA ASN A 171 -26.71 11.00 10.40
C ASN A 171 -26.41 12.39 9.84
N THR A 172 -25.19 12.90 10.02
CA THR A 172 -24.79 14.21 9.49
C THR A 172 -24.84 14.22 7.97
N PHE A 173 -24.32 13.19 7.32
CA PHE A 173 -24.22 13.11 5.86
C PHE A 173 -25.53 12.71 5.15
N TRP A 174 -26.48 12.14 5.88
CA TRP A 174 -27.87 11.96 5.42
C TRP A 174 -28.80 13.11 5.80
N GLY A 175 -28.36 14.01 6.68
CA GLY A 175 -29.13 15.14 7.15
C GLY A 175 -29.20 16.30 6.15
N THR A 176 -29.56 17.47 6.68
CA THR A 176 -29.70 18.71 5.89
C THR A 176 -28.40 19.47 5.69
N ARG A 177 -27.30 19.03 6.32
CA ARG A 177 -25.99 19.67 6.17
C ARG A 177 -25.41 19.31 4.82
N GLU A 178 -25.15 20.31 3.99
CA GLU A 178 -24.50 20.17 2.68
C GLU A 178 -23.00 19.88 2.83
N ALA A 179 -22.67 18.70 3.35
CA ALA A 179 -21.30 18.22 3.51
C ALA A 179 -21.25 16.69 3.42
N SER A 180 -20.11 16.17 2.98
CA SER A 180 -19.82 14.73 2.94
C SER A 180 -18.32 14.48 3.01
N ALA A 181 -17.94 13.21 3.15
CA ALA A 181 -16.57 12.73 2.97
C ALA A 181 -16.59 11.42 2.21
N HIS A 182 -15.43 10.92 1.79
CA HIS A 182 -15.39 9.61 1.15
C HIS A 182 -15.54 8.51 2.20
N TYR A 183 -14.86 8.67 3.33
CA TYR A 183 -14.84 7.68 4.41
C TYR A 183 -15.05 8.30 5.78
N GLY A 184 -15.59 7.50 6.70
CA GLY A 184 -15.59 7.74 8.14
C GLY A 184 -14.91 6.57 8.84
N VAL A 185 -14.09 6.85 9.86
CA VAL A 185 -13.30 5.82 10.56
C VAL A 185 -13.47 5.89 12.08
N ALA A 186 -13.57 4.71 12.68
CA ALA A 186 -13.56 4.45 14.12
C ALA A 186 -12.72 3.19 14.41
N PRO A 187 -12.47 2.81 15.68
CA PRO A 187 -11.69 1.62 15.99
C PRO A 187 -12.26 0.36 15.33
N GLY A 188 -11.52 -0.20 14.36
CA GLY A 188 -11.89 -1.42 13.63
C GLY A 188 -13.07 -1.29 12.67
N GLN A 189 -13.57 -0.07 12.42
CA GLN A 189 -14.75 0.16 11.59
C GLN A 189 -14.51 1.27 10.57
N ILE A 190 -14.97 1.05 9.34
CA ILE A 190 -14.88 2.01 8.25
C ILE A 190 -16.24 2.09 7.58
N HIS A 191 -16.79 3.29 7.46
CA HIS A 191 -17.94 3.59 6.61
C HIS A 191 -17.48 4.31 5.35
N GLN A 192 -18.15 4.06 4.23
CA GLN A 192 -17.94 4.78 2.98
C GLN A 192 -19.23 5.48 2.56
N TYR A 193 -19.13 6.75 2.20
CA TYR A 193 -20.28 7.59 1.85
C TYR A 193 -20.26 8.02 0.38
N VAL A 194 -19.08 8.32 -0.15
CA VAL A 194 -18.89 8.77 -1.53
C VAL A 194 -17.90 7.83 -2.25
N GLY A 195 -18.22 7.49 -3.50
CA GLY A 195 -17.37 6.66 -4.35
C GLY A 195 -16.07 7.38 -4.73
N LEU A 196 -14.98 6.64 -4.96
CA LEU A 196 -13.69 7.26 -5.33
C LEU A 196 -13.72 7.99 -6.69
N ASN A 197 -14.70 7.70 -7.55
CA ASN A 197 -14.89 8.38 -8.82
C ASN A 197 -15.78 9.63 -8.71
N ASP A 198 -16.38 9.88 -7.55
CA ASP A 198 -17.28 11.00 -7.29
C ASP A 198 -16.61 12.05 -6.39
N THR A 199 -17.22 13.21 -6.27
CA THR A 199 -16.69 14.35 -5.51
C THR A 199 -17.47 14.53 -4.21
N ALA A 200 -16.81 14.26 -3.07
CA ALA A 200 -17.34 14.60 -1.75
C ALA A 200 -17.22 16.11 -1.50
N TRP A 201 -18.19 16.69 -0.77
CA TRP A 201 -18.20 18.10 -0.38
C TRP A 201 -17.58 18.25 1.00
N ALA A 202 -16.27 18.07 1.06
CA ALA A 202 -15.56 17.79 2.32
C ALA A 202 -14.69 18.95 2.79
N VAL A 203 -13.90 19.56 1.89
CA VAL A 203 -12.79 20.45 2.27
C VAL A 203 -13.10 21.94 2.21
N GLY A 204 -14.32 22.31 1.79
CA GLY A 204 -14.75 23.70 1.68
C GLY A 204 -14.17 24.48 0.49
N ASP A 205 -13.48 23.79 -0.42
CA ASP A 205 -12.93 24.33 -1.66
C ASP A 205 -13.26 23.38 -2.82
N TRP A 206 -13.87 23.90 -3.88
CA TRP A 206 -14.35 23.08 -4.99
C TRP A 206 -13.24 22.41 -5.79
N GLU A 207 -12.13 23.12 -6.03
CA GLU A 207 -11.01 22.58 -6.79
C GLU A 207 -10.35 21.44 -6.02
N TRP A 208 -10.25 21.56 -4.71
CA TRP A 208 -9.70 20.52 -3.84
C TRP A 208 -10.68 19.40 -3.52
N ASN A 209 -11.99 19.64 -3.49
CA ASN A 209 -13.00 18.58 -3.39
C ASN A 209 -12.85 17.57 -4.55
N LYS A 210 -12.69 18.05 -5.79
CA LYS A 210 -12.49 17.18 -6.97
C LYS A 210 -11.21 16.35 -6.88
N ARG A 211 -10.16 16.86 -6.22
CA ARG A 211 -8.83 16.24 -6.16
C ARG A 211 -8.54 15.46 -4.89
N SER A 212 -9.44 15.46 -3.91
CA SER A 212 -9.21 14.82 -2.62
C SER A 212 -10.04 13.56 -2.40
N VAL A 213 -9.48 12.67 -1.57
CA VAL A 213 -10.21 11.63 -0.84
C VAL A 213 -10.20 12.00 0.63
N SER A 214 -11.33 12.49 1.14
CA SER A 214 -11.46 12.91 2.54
C SER A 214 -11.87 11.79 3.48
N ILE A 215 -11.21 11.73 4.63
CA ILE A 215 -11.45 10.74 5.70
C ILE A 215 -11.80 11.46 7.01
N GLU A 216 -13.02 11.26 7.48
CA GLU A 216 -13.51 11.76 8.77
C GLU A 216 -13.19 10.79 9.90
N HIS A 217 -12.48 11.28 10.93
CA HIS A 217 -12.13 10.46 12.09
C HIS A 217 -13.10 10.72 13.24
N VAL A 218 -13.63 9.65 13.84
CA VAL A 218 -14.36 9.72 15.10
C VAL A 218 -13.43 10.27 16.18
N GLY A 219 -13.85 11.37 16.79
CA GLY A 219 -13.10 12.18 17.74
C GLY A 219 -13.65 13.61 17.77
N THR A 220 -13.36 14.33 18.83
CA THR A 220 -13.68 15.76 19.00
C THR A 220 -12.44 16.55 19.34
N THR A 221 -12.49 17.88 19.24
CA THR A 221 -11.39 18.74 19.69
C THR A 221 -11.01 18.49 21.15
N ALA A 222 -12.00 18.19 22.01
CA ALA A 222 -11.76 17.87 23.43
C ALA A 222 -11.25 16.44 23.65
N ASN A 223 -11.66 15.49 22.80
CA ASN A 223 -11.29 14.08 22.88
C ASN A 223 -10.84 13.62 21.48
N PRO A 224 -9.56 13.85 21.11
CA PRO A 224 -9.08 13.57 19.75
C PRO A 224 -9.18 12.07 19.42
N PRO A 225 -9.10 11.70 18.12
CA PRO A 225 -9.21 10.32 17.70
C PRO A 225 -8.23 9.40 18.42
N SER A 226 -8.71 8.23 18.85
CA SER A 226 -7.86 7.23 19.50
C SER A 226 -6.83 6.66 18.51
N TYR A 227 -5.71 6.12 19.02
CA TYR A 227 -4.75 5.40 18.17
C TYR A 227 -5.34 4.18 17.48
N ALA A 228 -6.39 3.56 18.01
CA ALA A 228 -7.10 2.47 17.33
C ALA A 228 -7.91 3.00 16.12
N THR A 229 -8.49 4.20 16.22
CA THR A 229 -9.09 4.92 15.09
C THR A 229 -8.04 5.25 14.04
N LEU A 230 -6.90 5.81 14.47
CA LEU A 230 -5.80 6.17 13.57
C LEU A 230 -5.18 4.93 12.92
N ASP A 231 -5.05 3.79 13.62
CA ASP A 231 -4.55 2.54 13.03
C ASP A 231 -5.49 2.03 11.93
N THR A 232 -6.80 2.08 12.17
CA THR A 232 -7.81 1.74 11.17
C THR A 232 -7.71 2.65 9.94
N SER A 233 -7.51 3.95 10.17
CA SER A 233 -7.28 4.93 9.10
C SER A 233 -5.96 4.67 8.35
N ALA A 234 -4.88 4.32 9.05
CA ALA A 234 -3.59 4.01 8.45
C ALA A 234 -3.69 2.84 7.47
N GLN A 235 -4.46 1.80 7.83
CA GLN A 235 -4.75 0.67 6.94
C GLN A 235 -5.54 1.11 5.70
N LEU A 236 -6.55 1.97 5.88
CA LEU A 236 -7.32 2.57 4.77
C LEU A 236 -6.43 3.41 3.84
N MET A 237 -5.61 4.30 4.41
CA MET A 237 -4.68 5.14 3.65
C MET A 237 -3.68 4.30 2.85
N ALA A 238 -3.14 3.23 3.44
CA ALA A 238 -2.26 2.30 2.74
C ALA A 238 -2.99 1.58 1.59
N ALA A 239 -4.24 1.16 1.78
CA ALA A 239 -5.04 0.56 0.71
C ALA A 239 -5.31 1.54 -0.44
N LEU A 240 -5.66 2.79 -0.11
CA LEU A 240 -5.85 3.87 -1.09
C LEU A 240 -4.56 4.15 -1.86
N ALA A 241 -3.42 4.30 -1.17
CA ALA A 241 -2.12 4.50 -1.79
C ALA A 241 -1.76 3.35 -2.76
N ARG A 242 -1.99 2.10 -2.36
CA ARG A 242 -1.78 0.93 -3.24
C ARG A 242 -2.65 1.01 -4.50
N SER A 243 -3.91 1.42 -4.37
CA SER A 243 -4.82 1.58 -5.52
C SER A 243 -4.34 2.63 -6.52
N LYS A 244 -3.58 3.64 -6.05
CA LYS A 244 -2.96 4.68 -6.88
C LYS A 244 -1.56 4.36 -7.36
N GLY A 245 -0.99 3.24 -6.92
CA GLY A 245 0.41 2.91 -7.17
C GLY A 245 1.40 3.77 -6.37
N TRP A 246 0.94 4.55 -5.38
CA TRP A 246 1.83 5.31 -4.50
C TRP A 246 2.61 4.37 -3.58
N ARG A 247 3.93 4.59 -3.52
CA ARG A 247 4.84 3.83 -2.64
C ARG A 247 4.98 4.47 -1.26
N HIS A 248 4.80 5.78 -1.18
CA HIS A 248 4.93 6.57 0.03
C HIS A 248 3.75 7.49 0.19
N LEU A 249 3.38 7.73 1.45
CA LEU A 249 2.46 8.80 1.85
C LEU A 249 3.27 9.91 2.50
N THR A 250 3.20 11.12 1.94
CA THR A 250 4.02 12.26 2.32
C THR A 250 3.12 13.46 2.60
N MET A 251 3.23 14.00 3.81
CA MET A 251 2.53 15.23 4.20
C MET A 251 2.92 16.39 3.28
N GLY A 252 1.93 17.10 2.75
CA GLY A 252 2.13 18.23 1.83
C GLY A 252 2.27 17.84 0.36
N ASP A 253 2.34 16.54 0.04
CA ASP A 253 2.35 16.03 -1.32
C ASP A 253 1.03 15.29 -1.61
N ASN A 254 0.94 14.02 -1.21
CA ASN A 254 -0.24 13.18 -1.42
C ASN A 254 -1.06 12.93 -0.14
N VAL A 255 -0.67 13.57 0.97
CA VAL A 255 -1.49 13.68 2.20
C VAL A 255 -1.61 15.13 2.63
N GLY A 256 -2.84 15.57 2.93
CA GLY A 256 -3.16 16.90 3.41
C GLY A 256 -4.07 16.90 4.64
N ILE A 257 -4.29 18.08 5.21
CA ILE A 257 -5.20 18.29 6.34
C ILE A 257 -6.20 19.39 6.01
N HIS A 258 -7.43 19.29 6.51
CA HIS A 258 -8.54 20.16 6.11
C HIS A 258 -8.22 21.66 6.17
N LYS A 259 -7.60 22.15 7.26
CA LYS A 259 -7.25 23.57 7.42
C LYS A 259 -6.27 24.16 6.38
N TRP A 260 -5.67 23.34 5.52
CA TRP A 260 -4.87 23.84 4.41
C TRP A 260 -5.71 24.31 3.23
N TYR A 261 -6.97 23.90 3.15
CA TYR A 261 -7.87 24.14 2.01
C TYR A 261 -8.96 25.17 2.32
N SER A 262 -9.35 25.31 3.60
CA SER A 262 -10.35 26.29 4.03
C SER A 262 -10.15 26.70 5.49
N SER A 263 -10.81 27.78 5.90
CA SER A 263 -10.71 28.31 7.27
C SER A 263 -11.44 27.42 8.27
N THR A 264 -10.70 26.57 8.98
CA THR A 264 -11.21 25.65 10.02
C THR A 264 -10.13 25.29 11.03
N SER A 265 -10.54 24.84 12.22
CA SER A 265 -9.63 24.23 13.21
C SER A 265 -9.30 22.77 12.90
N CYS A 266 -10.07 22.12 12.02
CA CYS A 266 -9.91 20.71 11.63
C CYS A 266 -8.51 20.45 11.02
N PRO A 267 -7.78 19.40 11.43
CA PRO A 267 -8.21 18.23 12.21
C PRO A 267 -7.96 18.33 13.72
N ALA A 268 -7.86 19.56 14.26
CA ALA A 268 -7.63 19.85 15.67
C ALA A 268 -6.42 19.07 16.24
N GLY A 269 -6.61 18.38 17.38
CA GLY A 269 -5.57 17.60 18.06
C GLY A 269 -5.26 16.22 17.46
N THR A 270 -5.68 15.93 16.23
CA THR A 270 -5.39 14.65 15.58
C THR A 270 -3.88 14.50 15.32
N ASP A 271 -3.28 13.39 15.77
CA ASP A 271 -1.86 13.09 15.49
C ASP A 271 -1.66 12.55 14.07
N VAL A 272 -1.66 13.49 13.11
CA VAL A 272 -1.51 13.17 11.68
C VAL A 272 -0.12 12.62 11.36
N ASN A 273 0.92 13.02 12.10
CA ASN A 273 2.27 12.53 11.87
C ASN A 273 2.38 11.04 12.21
N TRP A 274 1.83 10.61 13.35
CA TRP A 274 1.75 9.21 13.70
C TRP A 274 0.94 8.42 12.67
N LEU A 275 -0.21 8.96 12.24
CA LEU A 275 -1.08 8.34 11.24
C LEU A 275 -0.34 8.07 9.93
N VAL A 276 0.34 9.08 9.38
CA VAL A 276 1.10 8.96 8.12
C VAL A 276 2.27 8.00 8.27
N ALA A 277 3.01 8.04 9.39
CA ALA A 277 4.08 7.10 9.66
C ALA A 277 3.55 5.66 9.73
N LYS A 278 2.41 5.45 10.39
CA LYS A 278 1.77 4.14 10.51
C LYS A 278 1.26 3.61 9.16
N ALA A 279 0.67 4.47 8.33
CA ALA A 279 0.23 4.11 6.99
C ALA A 279 1.41 3.68 6.11
N ASN A 280 2.55 4.38 6.22
CA ASN A 280 3.79 4.02 5.53
C ASN A 280 4.36 2.67 5.98
N GLN A 281 4.26 2.30 7.26
CA GLN A 281 4.64 0.96 7.72
C GLN A 281 3.83 -0.15 7.01
N TYR A 282 2.53 0.08 6.79
CA TYR A 282 1.67 -0.83 6.02
C TYR A 282 2.02 -0.85 4.52
N LEU A 283 2.66 0.20 4.00
CA LEU A 283 3.23 0.25 2.64
C LEU A 283 4.64 -0.35 2.55
N GLY A 284 5.18 -0.87 3.66
CA GLY A 284 6.49 -1.52 3.68
C GLY A 284 7.67 -0.56 3.88
N ASN A 285 7.40 0.69 4.25
CA ASN A 285 8.39 1.74 4.51
C ASN A 285 8.80 1.81 5.98
#